data_AF-A0A8E0WTQ7-F1
#
_entry.id   AF-A0A8E0WTQ7-F1
#
_cell.length_a   1.000
_cell.length_b   1.000
_cell.length_c   1.000
_cell.angle_alpha   90.00
_cell.angle_beta   90.00
_cell.angle_gamma   90.00
#
_symmetry.space_group_name_H-M   'P 1'
#
loop_
_entity.id
_entity.type
_entity.pdbx_description
1 polymer ?
#
loop_
_entity_poly.entity_id
_entity_poly.type
_entity_poly.pdbx_seq_one_letter_code
_entity_poly.pdbx_strand_id
1 'polypeptide(L)'
;MQAVNDIFEAFGDSPSAIAKATGFPVQTVCDWRGKGKTEIPPWRRRAVLDAAKRLKIDLPAHCVEYLVSDARLPRAKQADAA
;
A
#
# COMPACT_ATOMS: atom_id res chain seq x y z
N MET A 1 -5.94 4.93 -12.48
CA MET A 1 -4.63 4.23 -12.37
C MET A 1 -3.50 5.14 -11.88
N GLN A 2 -3.78 6.32 -11.32
CA GLN A 2 -2.77 7.30 -10.87
C GLN A 2 -2.39 7.12 -9.39
N ALA A 3 -3.35 6.71 -8.56
CA ALA A 3 -3.17 6.59 -7.11
C ALA A 3 -1.98 5.71 -6.66
N VAL A 4 -1.70 4.59 -7.35
CA VAL A 4 -0.53 3.75 -6.98
C VAL A 4 0.77 4.49 -7.27
N ASN A 5 0.88 5.22 -8.37
CA ASN A 5 2.10 6.00 -8.66
C ASN A 5 2.25 7.15 -7.66
N ASP A 6 1.18 7.87 -7.36
CA ASP A 6 1.19 8.96 -6.37
C ASP A 6 1.57 8.45 -4.96
N ILE A 7 1.12 7.25 -4.59
CA ILE A 7 1.56 6.59 -3.36
C ILE A 7 3.06 6.31 -3.40
N PHE A 8 3.60 5.83 -4.52
CA PHE A 8 5.03 5.59 -4.63
C PHE A 8 5.82 6.89 -4.55
N GLU A 9 5.38 7.95 -5.21
CA GLU A 9 5.99 9.28 -5.15
C GLU A 9 6.00 9.83 -3.72
N ALA A 10 4.90 9.68 -2.97
CA ALA A 10 4.83 10.08 -1.57
C ALA A 10 5.81 9.31 -0.66
N PHE A 11 6.17 8.08 -1.04
CA PHE A 11 7.20 7.28 -0.37
C PHE A 11 8.62 7.52 -0.94
N GLY A 12 8.81 8.53 -1.78
CA GLY A 12 10.09 8.90 -2.38
C GLY A 12 10.47 8.08 -3.62
N ASP A 13 9.47 7.62 -4.38
CA ASP A 13 9.57 6.78 -5.58
C ASP A 13 10.29 5.43 -5.36
N SER A 14 10.50 5.04 -4.10
CA SER A 14 11.30 3.87 -3.74
C SER A 14 10.43 2.68 -3.33
N PRO A 15 10.36 1.60 -4.14
CA PRO A 15 9.68 0.36 -3.74
C PRO A 15 10.29 -0.25 -2.47
N SER A 16 11.57 -0.01 -2.21
CA SER A 16 12.27 -0.46 -1.00
C SER A 16 11.75 0.22 0.26
N ALA A 17 11.36 1.50 0.18
CA ALA A 17 10.80 2.24 1.32
C ALA A 17 9.44 1.66 1.72
N ILE A 18 8.56 1.42 0.75
CA ILE A 18 7.26 0.79 0.98
C ILE A 18 7.44 -0.63 1.50
N ALA A 19 8.33 -1.43 0.89
CA ALA A 19 8.64 -2.78 1.33
C ALA A 19 9.09 -2.83 2.80
N LYS A 20 10.01 -1.94 3.19
CA LYS A 20 10.48 -1.83 4.58
C LYS A 20 9.36 -1.40 5.53
N ALA A 21 8.48 -0.50 5.10
CA ALA A 21 7.40 0.03 5.94
C ALA A 21 6.24 -0.96 6.12
N THR A 22 5.99 -1.78 5.10
CA THR A 22 4.86 -2.73 5.05
C THR A 22 5.25 -4.16 5.40
N GLY A 23 6.54 -4.49 5.34
CA GLY A 23 7.05 -5.86 5.51
C GLY A 23 6.90 -6.75 4.27
N PHE A 24 6.42 -6.22 3.14
CA PHE A 24 6.31 -6.99 1.90
C PHE A 24 7.66 -7.08 1.17
N PRO A 25 7.90 -8.14 0.37
CA PRO A 25 9.11 -8.23 -0.44
C PRO A 25 9.19 -7.08 -1.45
N VAL A 26 10.39 -6.51 -1.66
CA VAL A 26 10.61 -5.40 -2.61
C VAL A 26 10.10 -5.76 -4.00
N GLN A 27 10.38 -6.98 -4.47
CA GLN A 27 9.92 -7.45 -5.77
C GLN A 27 8.39 -7.43 -5.90
N THR A 28 7.69 -7.80 -4.82
CA THR A 28 6.22 -7.76 -4.77
C THR A 28 5.69 -6.34 -4.86
N VAL A 29 6.35 -5.39 -4.20
CA VAL A 29 6.01 -3.96 -4.30
C VAL A 29 6.30 -3.44 -5.72
N CYS A 30 7.44 -3.81 -6.32
CA CYS A 30 7.74 -3.49 -7.71
C CYS A 30 6.66 -4.04 -8.67
N ASP A 31 6.16 -5.27 -8.45
CA ASP A 31 5.10 -5.86 -9.29
C ASP A 31 3.82 -5.00 -9.27
N TRP A 32 3.48 -4.30 -8.18
CA TRP A 32 2.31 -3.40 -8.13
C TRP A 32 2.45 -2.20 -9.06
N ARG A 33 3.69 -1.78 -9.37
CA ARG A 33 3.98 -0.70 -10.31
C ARG A 33 4.23 -1.22 -11.72
N GLY A 34 4.77 -2.44 -11.86
CA GLY A 34 5.55 -2.84 -13.05
C GLY A 34 5.07 -4.04 -13.89
N LYS A 35 3.99 -4.76 -13.55
CA LYS A 35 3.54 -5.91 -14.37
C LYS A 35 2.13 -5.76 -14.95
N GLY A 36 2.00 -4.91 -15.96
CA GLY A 36 0.81 -4.84 -16.84
C GLY A 36 -0.48 -4.34 -16.17
N LYS A 37 -0.52 -4.23 -14.84
CA LYS A 37 -1.61 -3.65 -14.07
C LYS A 37 -1.04 -2.92 -12.86
N THR A 38 -1.08 -1.59 -12.92
CA THR A 38 -0.68 -0.73 -11.81
C THR A 38 -1.75 -0.75 -10.73
N GLU A 39 -1.67 -1.72 -9.81
CA GLU A 39 -2.67 -1.99 -8.78
C GLU A 39 -2.06 -2.60 -7.52
N ILE A 40 -2.44 -2.06 -6.36
CA ILE A 40 -2.18 -2.67 -5.06
C ILE A 40 -3.35 -3.60 -4.75
N PRO A 41 -3.10 -4.90 -4.48
CA PRO A 41 -4.17 -5.83 -4.12
C PRO A 41 -4.98 -5.32 -2.92
N PRO A 42 -6.32 -5.42 -2.91
CA PRO A 42 -7.17 -4.81 -1.89
C PRO A 42 -6.80 -5.26 -0.47
N TRP A 43 -6.48 -6.54 -0.28
CA TRP A 43 -6.03 -7.09 1.02
C TRP A 43 -4.69 -6.55 1.52
N ARG A 44 -3.89 -5.87 0.67
CA ARG A 44 -2.62 -5.22 1.05
C ARG A 44 -2.72 -3.71 1.21
N ARG A 45 -3.78 -3.09 0.70
CA ARG A 45 -3.95 -1.62 0.75
C ARG A 45 -3.98 -1.09 2.19
N ARG A 46 -4.60 -1.83 3.11
CA ARG A 46 -4.61 -1.49 4.55
C ARG A 46 -3.19 -1.37 5.12
N ALA A 47 -2.31 -2.32 4.82
CA ALA A 47 -0.93 -2.29 5.29
C ALA A 47 -0.14 -1.10 4.73
N VAL A 48 -0.40 -0.71 3.47
CA VAL A 48 0.20 0.49 2.86
C VAL A 48 -0.29 1.76 3.53
N LEU A 49 -1.59 1.85 3.84
CA LEU A 49 -2.17 2.99 4.57
C LEU A 49 -1.61 3.10 5.99
N ASP A 50 -1.54 1.98 6.72
CA ASP A 50 -0.94 1.92 8.06
C ASP A 50 0.55 2.31 8.02
N ALA A 51 1.30 1.86 7.01
CA ALA A 51 2.69 2.26 6.80
C ALA A 51 2.83 3.77 6.56
N ALA A 52 1.98 4.36 5.71
CA ALA A 52 1.99 5.81 5.47
C ALA A 52 1.71 6.60 6.74
N LYS A 53 0.73 6.18 7.54
CA LYS A 53 0.40 6.80 8.84
C LYS A 53 1.55 6.69 9.84
N ARG A 54 2.18 5.52 9.94
CA ARG A 54 3.33 5.28 10.84
C ARG A 54 4.52 6.16 10.49
N LEU A 55 4.79 6.34 9.20
CA LEU A 55 5.87 7.18 8.69
C LEU A 55 5.49 8.67 8.60
N LYS A 56 4.25 9.04 8.94
CA LYS A 56 3.71 10.40 8.81
C LYS A 56 3.86 10.97 7.39
N ILE A 57 3.68 10.10 6.39
CA ILE A 57 3.69 10.49 4.97
C ILE A 57 2.34 11.12 4.64
N ASP A 58 2.38 12.31 4.05
CA ASP A 58 1.19 12.99 3.55
C ASP A 58 0.75 12.32 2.24
N LEU A 59 -0.41 11.68 2.26
CA LEU A 59 -1.01 11.07 1.09
C LEU A 59 -2.18 11.93 0.63
N PRO A 60 -2.30 12.23 -0.68
CA PRO A 60 -3.43 12.98 -1.19
C PRO A 60 -4.73 12.18 -1.03
N ALA A 61 -5.86 12.89 -0.93
CA ALA A 61 -7.15 12.32 -0.57
C ALA A 61 -7.57 11.13 -1.45
N HIS A 62 -7.37 11.23 -2.78
CA HIS A 62 -7.70 10.16 -3.71
C HIS A 62 -6.86 8.88 -3.51
N CYS A 63 -5.64 9.01 -3.00
CA CYS A 63 -4.80 7.87 -2.63
C CYS A 63 -5.31 7.20 -1.36
N VAL A 64 -5.71 7.99 -0.38
CA VAL A 64 -6.35 7.47 0.84
C VAL A 64 -7.63 6.75 0.46
N GLU A 65 -8.51 7.37 -0.33
CA GLU A 65 -9.74 6.77 -0.85
C GLU A 65 -9.47 5.48 -1.61
N TYR A 66 -8.46 5.43 -2.47
CA TYR A 66 -8.06 4.19 -3.15
C TYR A 66 -7.66 3.09 -2.16
N LEU A 67 -6.90 3.45 -1.11
CA LEU A 67 -6.43 2.51 -0.09
C LEU A 67 -7.53 2.06 0.87
N VAL A 68 -8.55 2.88 1.13
CA VAL A 68 -9.72 2.52 1.96
C VAL A 68 -10.90 1.98 1.15
N SER A 69 -10.90 2.11 -0.18
CA SER A 69 -11.90 1.54 -1.09
C SER A 69 -11.76 0.02 -1.11
N ASP A 70 -12.28 -0.58 -0.05
CA ASP A 70 -12.37 -2.00 0.17
C ASP A 70 -13.50 -2.55 -0.70
N ALA A 71 -13.14 -3.29 -1.75
CA ALA A 71 -14.07 -4.27 -2.31
C ALA A 71 -14.15 -5.44 -1.32
N ARG A 72 -14.95 -5.28 -0.27
CA ARG A 72 -15.44 -6.28 0.69
C ARG A 72 -14.51 -7.47 0.95
N LEU A 73 -13.74 -7.46 2.03
CA LEU A 73 -13.34 -8.70 2.72
C LEU A 73 -13.73 -8.65 4.21
N PRO A 74 -14.41 -9.71 4.72
CA PRO A 74 -14.85 -9.76 6.11
C PRO A 74 -13.64 -9.77 7.04
N ARG A 75 -13.78 -9.15 8.22
CA ARG A 75 -12.86 -9.31 9.37
C ARG A 75 -12.51 -10.79 9.54
N ALA A 76 -11.34 -11.20 9.07
CA ALA A 76 -10.80 -12.52 9.34
C ALA A 76 -9.30 -12.38 9.66
N LYS A 77 -8.99 -12.59 10.95
CA LYS A 77 -7.67 -12.76 11.56
C LYS A 77 -6.70 -11.58 11.49
N GLN A 78 -6.88 -10.62 12.41
CA GLN A 78 -5.73 -10.25 13.24
C GLN A 78 -5.47 -11.48 14.16
N ALA A 79 -4.49 -12.30 13.81
CA ALA A 79 -3.75 -13.07 14.82
C ALA A 79 -2.65 -12.09 15.28
N ASP A 80 -2.75 -11.50 16.46
CA ASP A 80 -2.39 -12.12 17.73
C ASP A 80 -1.16 -13.02 17.59
N ALA A 81 -0.01 -12.43 17.88
CA ALA A 81 1.15 -13.15 18.36
C ALA A 81 1.63 -12.36 19.57
N ALA A 82 1.22 -12.89 20.73
CA ALA A 82 1.70 -12.58 22.06
C ALA A 82 3.22 -12.78 22.21
#